data_AF-A0A842Y199-F1
#
_entry.id   AF-A0A842Y199-F1
#
_cell.length_a   1.000
_cell.length_b   1.000
_cell.length_c   1.000
_cell.angle_alpha   90.00
_cell.angle_beta   90.00
_cell.angle_gamma   90.00
#
_symmetry.space_group_name_H-M   'P 1'
#
loop_
_entity.id
_entity.type
_entity.pdbx_description
1 polymer ?
#
loop_
_entity_poly.entity_id
_entity_poly.type
_entity_poly.pdbx_seq_one_letter_code
_entity_poly.pdbx_strand_id
1 'polypeptide(L)'
;MLTIFLLFSQVASATPEYAVKESRNCPFCHASDGPPQLNERGEYYGINNHSLEGFVPSPASTPEPEPENKNEIGVHMNVWVVGSISFAFLLLMLVFIYVIRL
;
A
#
# COMPACT_ATOMS: atom_id res chain seq x y z
N MET A 1 10.68 30.07 -2.61
CA MET A 1 9.74 29.37 -3.52
C MET A 1 9.63 27.87 -3.20
N LEU A 2 10.72 27.16 -2.86
CA LEU A 2 10.67 25.74 -2.45
C LEU A 2 10.00 25.52 -1.07
N THR A 3 10.21 26.45 -0.14
CA THR A 3 9.66 26.40 1.22
C THR A 3 8.14 26.51 1.29
N ILE A 4 7.54 27.24 0.35
CA ILE A 4 6.06 27.38 0.28
C ILE A 4 5.43 26.07 -0.21
N PHE A 5 6.09 25.35 -1.12
CA PHE A 5 5.57 24.10 -1.68
C PHE A 5 5.47 22.98 -0.63
N LEU A 6 6.42 22.93 0.32
CA LEU A 6 6.42 21.94 1.40
C LEU A 6 5.32 22.19 2.46
N LEU A 7 4.84 23.44 2.61
CA LEU A 7 3.71 23.74 3.49
C LEU A 7 2.36 23.25 2.93
N PHE A 8 2.25 23.02 1.62
CA PHE A 8 1.04 22.51 0.98
C PHE A 8 1.08 21.00 0.72
N SER A 9 2.14 20.30 1.11
CA SER A 9 2.17 18.84 1.11
C SER A 9 1.22 18.35 2.21
N GLN A 10 -0.04 18.18 1.82
CA GLN A 10 -1.07 17.64 2.68
C GLN A 10 -0.64 16.23 3.06
N VAL A 11 -0.40 16.01 4.34
CA VAL A 11 -0.12 14.69 4.90
C VAL A 11 -1.38 13.87 4.62
N ALA A 12 -1.35 13.06 3.57
CA ALA A 12 -2.46 12.21 3.20
C ALA A 12 -2.61 11.14 4.28
N SER A 13 -3.44 11.42 5.28
CA SER A 13 -3.83 10.44 6.27
C SER A 13 -4.74 9.43 5.59
N ALA A 14 -4.33 8.16 5.54
CA ALA A 14 -5.20 7.09 5.06
C ALA A 14 -6.44 7.04 5.95
N THR A 15 -7.59 7.43 5.43
CA THR A 15 -8.85 7.37 6.17
C THR A 15 -9.43 5.95 6.08
N PRO A 16 -10.21 5.49 7.08
CA PRO A 16 -10.84 4.17 7.02
C PRO A 16 -11.75 4.03 5.79
N GLU A 17 -12.43 5.10 5.37
CA GLU A 17 -13.28 5.10 4.18
C GLU A 17 -12.46 4.87 2.89
N TYR A 18 -11.26 5.45 2.81
CA TYR A 18 -10.35 5.21 1.68
C TYR A 18 -9.79 3.79 1.69
N ALA A 19 -9.44 3.26 2.86
CA ALA A 19 -8.94 1.90 3.01
C ALA A 19 -10.00 0.85 2.58
N VAL A 20 -11.28 1.07 2.94
CA VAL A 20 -12.40 0.25 2.49
C VAL A 20 -12.57 0.33 0.96
N LYS A 21 -12.56 1.55 0.39
CA LYS A 21 -12.70 1.74 -1.06
C LYS A 21 -11.60 1.05 -1.87
N GLU A 22 -10.36 1.16 -1.40
CA GLU A 22 -9.18 0.64 -2.09
C GLU A 22 -8.91 -0.84 -1.72
N SER A 23 -9.80 -1.48 -0.95
CA SER A 23 -9.64 -2.85 -0.46
C SER A 23 -8.27 -3.10 0.18
N ARG A 24 -7.74 -2.09 0.88
CA ARG A 24 -6.44 -2.16 1.54
C ARG A 24 -6.59 -2.91 2.86
N ASN A 25 -6.24 -4.18 2.84
CA ASN A 25 -6.21 -5.03 4.03
C ASN A 25 -5.12 -4.52 4.99
N CYS A 26 -5.54 -3.91 6.10
CA CYS A 26 -4.61 -3.54 7.16
C CYS A 26 -4.17 -4.81 7.89
N PRO A 27 -2.86 -5.16 7.96
CA PRO A 27 -2.37 -6.37 8.61
C PRO A 27 -2.66 -6.39 10.12
N PHE A 28 -3.07 -5.25 10.68
CA PHE A 28 -3.52 -5.15 12.05
C PHE A 28 -4.81 -5.95 12.31
N CYS A 29 -5.77 -5.97 11.37
CA CYS A 29 -7.06 -6.67 11.51
C CYS A 29 -7.31 -7.73 10.43
N HIS A 30 -6.60 -7.71 9.31
CA HIS A 30 -6.80 -8.61 8.18
C HIS A 30 -5.63 -9.58 8.03
N ALA A 31 -5.96 -10.80 7.57
CA ALA A 31 -4.96 -11.78 7.17
C ALA A 31 -4.35 -11.41 5.80
N SER A 32 -3.13 -11.90 5.56
CA SER A 32 -2.40 -11.74 4.29
C SER A 32 -3.05 -12.46 3.12
N ASP A 33 -3.94 -13.41 3.40
CA ASP A 33 -4.42 -14.42 2.43
C ASP A 33 -5.60 -13.93 1.58
N GLY A 34 -5.82 -12.61 1.57
CA GLY A 34 -6.80 -11.92 0.73
C GLY A 34 -8.10 -11.54 1.45
N PRO A 35 -8.82 -10.51 0.97
CA PRO A 35 -10.14 -10.16 1.50
C PRO A 35 -11.13 -11.32 1.30
N PRO A 36 -12.03 -11.62 2.26
CA PRO A 36 -12.38 -10.85 3.45
C PRO A 36 -11.82 -11.44 4.76
N GLN A 37 -10.67 -12.13 4.73
CA GLN A 37 -10.19 -12.84 5.91
C GLN A 37 -9.66 -11.88 6.99
N LEU A 38 -10.24 -11.99 8.19
CA LEU A 38 -9.76 -11.31 9.38
C LEU A 38 -8.72 -12.19 10.08
N ASN A 39 -7.76 -11.56 10.76
CA ASN A 39 -6.89 -12.28 11.68
C ASN A 39 -7.60 -12.42 13.05
N GLU A 40 -7.02 -13.18 13.99
CA GLU A 40 -7.61 -13.41 15.31
C GLU A 40 -8.02 -12.11 16.03
N ARG A 41 -7.22 -11.05 15.88
CA ARG A 41 -7.52 -9.73 16.44
C ARG A 41 -8.74 -9.09 15.76
N GLY A 42 -8.80 -9.12 14.43
CA GLY A 42 -9.91 -8.59 13.66
C GLY A 42 -11.22 -9.31 13.96
N GLU A 43 -11.18 -10.63 14.09
CA GLU A 43 -12.33 -11.44 14.50
C GLU A 43 -12.78 -11.07 15.92
N TYR A 44 -11.86 -11.01 16.87
CA TYR A 44 -12.16 -10.60 18.25
C TYR A 44 -12.80 -9.22 18.30
N TYR A 45 -12.27 -8.26 17.55
CA TYR A 45 -12.80 -6.91 17.48
C TYR A 45 -14.24 -6.89 16.93
N GLY A 46 -14.52 -7.67 15.88
CA GLY A 46 -15.85 -7.76 15.28
C GLY A 46 -16.91 -8.34 16.23
N ILE A 47 -16.56 -9.37 17.01
CA ILE A 47 -17.51 -10.02 17.93
C ILE A 47 -17.65 -9.30 19.28
N ASN A 48 -16.65 -8.50 19.70
CA ASN A 48 -16.64 -7.79 20.98
C ASN A 48 -17.03 -6.31 20.87
N ASN A 49 -18.06 -5.99 20.09
CA ASN A 49 -18.57 -4.61 19.91
C ASN A 49 -17.47 -3.60 19.53
N HIS A 50 -16.53 -3.99 18.67
CA HIS A 50 -15.42 -3.12 18.26
C HIS A 50 -14.54 -2.69 19.46
N SER A 51 -14.34 -3.58 20.43
CA SER A 51 -13.40 -3.42 21.53
C SER A 51 -12.31 -4.49 21.50
N LEU A 52 -11.09 -4.10 21.89
CA LEU A 52 -9.97 -5.01 22.14
C LEU A 52 -9.74 -5.24 23.64
N GLU A 53 -10.65 -4.77 24.49
CA GLU A 53 -10.55 -4.92 25.94
C GLU A 53 -10.60 -6.41 26.32
N GLY A 54 -9.54 -6.90 26.99
CA GLY A 54 -9.42 -8.30 27.36
C GLY A 54 -8.88 -9.22 26.26
N PHE A 55 -8.51 -8.69 25.10
CA PHE A 55 -7.85 -9.48 24.05
C PHE A 55 -6.45 -9.88 24.50
N VAL A 56 -6.20 -11.19 24.54
CA VAL A 56 -4.86 -11.76 24.77
C VAL A 56 -4.45 -12.49 23.49
N PRO A 57 -3.43 -12.01 22.76
CA PRO A 57 -2.97 -12.68 21.56
C PRO A 57 -2.45 -14.08 21.90
N SER A 58 -2.84 -15.09 21.12
CA SER A 58 -2.26 -16.41 21.24
C SER A 58 -0.76 -16.35 20.95
N PRO A 59 0.11 -17.10 21.66
CA PRO A 59 1.54 -17.13 21.36
C PRO A 59 1.84 -17.62 19.93
N ALA A 60 0.90 -18.31 19.28
CA ALA A 60 0.98 -18.69 17.87
C ALA A 60 0.49 -17.59 16.89
N SER A 61 -0.22 -16.57 17.37
CA SER A 61 -0.78 -15.48 16.57
C SER A 61 0.15 -14.28 16.44
N THR A 62 1.41 -14.42 16.88
CA THR A 62 2.48 -13.47 16.59
C THR A 62 3.38 -14.06 15.51
N PRO A 63 3.01 -13.99 14.22
CA PRO A 63 4.02 -13.61 13.27
C PRO A 63 4.30 -12.14 13.56
N GLU A 64 5.27 -11.87 14.44
CA GLU A 64 6.10 -10.69 14.23
C GLU A 64 6.54 -10.79 12.77
N PRO A 65 6.20 -9.83 11.90
CA PRO A 65 6.63 -9.91 10.53
C PRO A 65 8.15 -9.77 10.55
N GLU A 66 8.84 -10.91 10.62
CA GLU A 66 10.17 -11.06 10.06
C GLU A 66 10.08 -10.44 8.66
N PRO A 67 11.04 -9.57 8.25
CA PRO A 67 10.98 -8.85 6.98
C PRO A 67 11.22 -9.82 5.81
N GLU A 68 10.31 -10.76 5.64
CA GLU A 68 10.24 -11.68 4.54
C GLU A 68 9.51 -10.99 3.39
N ASN A 69 10.32 -10.36 2.54
CA ASN A 69 10.20 -10.38 1.09
C ASN A 69 9.04 -11.23 0.55
N LYS A 70 7.83 -10.66 0.41
CA LYS A 70 6.71 -11.25 -0.34
C LYS A 70 5.86 -10.15 -1.01
N ASN A 71 6.29 -9.78 -2.21
CA ASN A 71 5.52 -9.85 -3.45
C ASN A 71 3.98 -9.72 -3.30
N GLU A 72 3.46 -8.64 -3.90
CA GLU A 72 2.12 -8.48 -4.49
C GLU A 72 0.90 -8.41 -3.56
N ILE A 73 0.62 -7.22 -3.01
CA ILE A 73 -0.76 -6.71 -2.90
C ILE A 73 -0.79 -5.26 -3.41
N GLY A 74 -1.11 -5.14 -4.70
CA GLY A 74 -1.02 -3.91 -5.50
C GLY A 74 0.42 -3.65 -5.91
N VAL A 75 0.70 -3.56 -7.21
CA VAL A 75 2.04 -3.20 -7.70
C VAL A 75 2.31 -1.76 -7.25
N HIS A 76 2.83 -1.61 -6.04
CA HIS A 76 3.40 -0.37 -5.54
C HIS A 76 4.73 -0.20 -6.26
N MET A 77 4.65 0.16 -7.54
CA MET A 77 5.83 0.52 -8.33
C MET A 77 6.50 1.68 -7.61
N ASN A 78 7.79 1.56 -7.36
CA ASN A 78 8.51 2.68 -6.79
C ASN A 78 8.39 3.87 -7.78
N VAL A 79 8.29 5.08 -7.25
CA VAL A 79 8.09 6.29 -8.06
C VAL A 79 9.21 6.46 -9.10
N TRP A 80 10.42 6.01 -8.77
CA TRP A 80 11.60 6.04 -9.63
C TRP A 80 11.50 5.11 -10.86
N VAL A 81 10.83 3.96 -10.73
CA VAL A 81 10.64 2.93 -11.75
C VAL A 81 9.59 3.41 -12.73
N VAL A 82 8.48 3.96 -12.25
CA VAL A 82 7.45 4.58 -13.11
C VAL A 82 8.06 5.75 -13.88
N GLY A 83 8.80 6.63 -13.19
CA GLY A 83 9.50 7.75 -13.82
C GLY A 83 10.50 7.33 -14.89
N SER A 84 11.30 6.29 -14.62
CA SER A 84 12.28 5.76 -15.57
C SER A 84 11.62 5.14 -16.80
N ILE A 85 10.54 4.36 -16.61
CA ILE A 85 9.78 3.78 -17.72
C ILE A 85 9.19 4.89 -18.60
N SER A 86 8.53 5.89 -18.01
CA SER A 86 7.96 7.01 -18.76
C SER A 86 9.02 7.78 -19.56
N PHE A 87 10.19 8.04 -18.97
CA PHE A 87 11.28 8.73 -19.65
C PHE A 87 11.84 7.93 -20.83
N ALA A 88 12.01 6.62 -20.66
CA ALA A 88 12.47 5.74 -21.74
C ALA A 88 11.49 5.72 -22.93
N PHE A 89 10.17 5.70 -22.66
CA PHE A 89 9.16 5.78 -23.72
C PHE A 89 9.23 7.10 -24.50
N LEU A 90 9.43 8.23 -23.82
CA LEU A 90 9.58 9.53 -24.48
C LEU A 90 10.82 9.57 -25.38
N LEU A 91 11.96 9.06 -24.90
CA LEU A 91 13.18 8.99 -25.71
C LEU A 91 13.01 8.10 -26.93
N LEU A 92 12.38 6.93 -26.77
CA LEU A 92 12.10 6.02 -27.88
C LEU A 92 11.22 6.69 -28.94
N MET A 93 10.19 7.42 -28.52
CA MET A 93 9.31 8.16 -29.44
C MET A 93 10.07 9.24 -30.21
N LEU A 94 10.98 9.97 -29.56
CA LEU A 94 11.82 10.98 -30.21
C LEU A 94 12.78 10.37 -31.21
N VAL A 95 13.42 9.25 -30.87
CA VAL A 95 14.30 8.51 -31.80
C VAL A 95 13.51 8.02 -33.00
N PHE A 96 12.30 7.51 -32.81
CA PHE A 96 11.44 7.07 -33.91
C PHE A 96 11.09 8.21 -34.86
N ILE A 97 10.73 9.38 -34.33
CA ILE A 97 10.49 10.59 -35.14
C ILE A 97 11.77 10.98 -35.89
N TYR A 98 12.91 10.98 -35.20
CA TYR A 98 14.19 11.35 -35.80
C TYR A 98 14.53 10.45 -37.00
N VAL A 99 14.35 9.13 -36.88
CA VAL A 99 14.61 8.18 -37.96
C VAL A 99 13.68 8.38 -39.15
N ILE A 100 12.40 8.68 -38.92
CA ILE A 100 11.43 8.97 -40.00
C ILE A 100 11.75 10.29 -40.72
N ARG A 101 12.32 11.26 -39.98
CA ARG A 101 12.67 12.58 -40.50
C ARG A 101 14.05 12.62 -41.19
N LEU A 102 14.83 11.55 -41.10
CA LEU A 102 16.13 11.39 -41.75
C LEU A 102 15.95 10.86 -43.18
#